data_AF-A0A1X2D2A5-F1
#
_entry.id   AF-A0A1X2D2A5-F1
#
_cell.length_a   1.000
_cell.length_b   1.000
_cell.length_c   1.000
_cell.angle_alpha   90.00
_cell.angle_beta   90.00
_cell.angle_gamma   90.00
#
_symmetry.space_group_name_H-M   'P 1'
#
loop_
_entity.id
_entity.type
_entity.pdbx_description
1 polymer ?
#
loop_
_entity_poly.entity_id
_entity_poly.type
_entity_poly.pdbx_seq_one_letter_code
_entity_poly.pdbx_strand_id
1 'polypeptide(L)' 'MAKLSLPNKYLRDDADDAPETRSERMFAELEPGFAGTDPAMGRRRGLKNAIATVRGWLRDKRGAAGKGLVV' A
#
# COMPACT_ATOMS: atom_id res chain seq x y z
N MET A 1 13.79 -29.54 -6.84
CA MET A 1 12.80 -28.45 -6.90
C MET A 1 13.54 -27.13 -6.98
N ALA A 2 13.63 -26.51 -8.16
CA ALA A 2 14.26 -25.20 -8.30
C ALA A 2 13.24 -24.10 -7.93
N LYS A 3 13.59 -23.20 -7.03
CA LYS A 3 12.80 -21.99 -6.78
C LYS A 3 13.08 -21.01 -7.92
N LEU A 4 12.16 -20.89 -8.86
CA LEU A 4 12.18 -19.84 -9.88
C LEU A 4 11.65 -18.56 -9.23
N SER A 5 12.54 -17.63 -8.88
CA SER A 5 12.13 -16.29 -8.46
C SER A 5 11.70 -15.49 -9.70
N LEU A 6 10.58 -14.78 -9.57
CA LEU A 6 10.08 -13.88 -10.60
C LEU A 6 10.88 -12.56 -10.54
N PRO A 7 11.51 -12.11 -11.65
CA PRO A 7 12.19 -10.82 -11.66
C PRO A 7 11.26 -9.65 -11.36
N ASN A 8 11.73 -8.65 -10.61
CA ASN A 8 10.93 -7.53 -10.10
C ASN A 8 10.15 -6.76 -11.18
N LYS A 9 10.68 -6.65 -12.41
CA LYS A 9 10.01 -5.96 -13.52
C LYS A 9 8.65 -6.56 -13.90
N TYR A 10 8.37 -7.78 -13.48
CA TYR A 10 7.09 -8.46 -13.69
C TYR A 10 6.18 -8.43 -12.46
N LEU A 11 6.67 -7.90 -11.33
CA LEU A 11 5.87 -7.71 -10.12
C LEU A 11 5.00 -6.47 -10.27
N ARG A 12 3.75 -6.60 -9.84
CA ARG A 12 2.78 -5.49 -9.84
C ARG A 12 2.97 -4.57 -8.64
N ASP A 13 3.34 -5.16 -7.51
CA ASP A 13 3.56 -4.48 -6.25
C ASP A 13 5.07 -4.38 -5.99
N ASP A 14 5.49 -3.31 -5.33
CA ASP A 14 6.88 -3.12 -4.94
C ASP A 14 7.27 -4.13 -3.84
N ALA A 15 8.56 -4.38 -3.67
CA ALA A 15 9.07 -5.26 -2.63
C ALA A 15 8.61 -4.85 -1.22
N ASP A 16 8.40 -3.54 -1.01
CA ASP A 16 7.88 -3.02 0.27
C ASP A 16 6.38 -3.32 0.50
N ASP A 17 5.59 -3.60 -0.54
CA ASP A 17 4.15 -3.89 -0.45
C ASP A 17 3.82 -5.40 -0.55
N ALA A 18 4.86 -6.25 -0.53
CA ALA A 18 4.70 -7.70 -0.52
C ALA A 18 3.86 -8.17 0.70
N PRO A 19 2.83 -9.02 0.50
CA PRO A 19 1.92 -9.40 1.57
C PRO A 19 2.57 -10.24 2.68
N GLU A 20 3.67 -10.95 2.39
CA GLU A 20 4.42 -11.77 3.32
C GLU A 20 5.41 -10.96 4.18
N THR A 21 5.91 -9.83 3.67
CA THR A 21 6.98 -9.05 4.32
C THR A 21 6.46 -7.80 5.01
N ARG A 22 5.38 -7.17 4.51
CA ARG A 22 4.74 -5.95 5.06
C ARG A 22 5.75 -4.98 5.68
N SER A 23 6.67 -4.51 4.85
CA SER A 23 7.71 -3.55 5.25
C SER A 23 7.08 -2.33 5.89
N GLU A 24 7.60 -1.85 7.03
CA GLU A 24 7.10 -0.64 7.68
C GLU A 24 7.18 0.59 6.77
N ARG A 25 8.03 0.54 5.73
CA ARG A 25 8.14 1.58 4.70
C ARG A 25 6.83 1.84 3.95
N MET A 26 5.94 0.85 3.85
CA MET A 26 4.61 1.05 3.26
C MET A 26 3.76 2.08 4.02
N PHE A 27 4.11 2.35 5.29
CA PHE A 27 3.42 3.30 6.16
C PHE A 27 4.11 4.65 6.25
N ALA A 28 5.28 4.83 5.62
CA ALA A 28 6.05 6.09 5.70
C ALA A 28 5.26 7.30 5.16
N GLU A 29 4.31 7.05 4.26
CA GLU A 29 3.45 8.09 3.68
C GLU A 29 2.16 8.33 4.50
N LEU A 30 1.92 7.59 5.59
CA LEU A 30 0.82 7.89 6.49
C LEU A 30 1.16 9.09 7.38
N GLU A 31 0.21 10.02 7.50
CA GLU A 31 0.33 11.20 8.37
C GLU A 31 0.74 10.82 9.80
N PRO A 32 1.69 11.55 10.43
CA PRO A 32 1.99 11.42 11.84
C PRO A 32 0.71 11.59 12.67
N GLY A 33 0.31 10.54 13.40
CA GLY A 33 -0.95 10.52 14.14
C GLY A 33 -2.08 9.72 13.49
N PHE A 34 -1.84 9.08 12.34
CA PHE A 34 -2.80 8.18 11.70
C PHE A 34 -3.27 7.04 12.63
N ALA A 35 -2.41 6.56 13.53
CA ALA A 35 -2.73 5.53 14.53
C ALA A 35 -3.70 5.98 15.64
N GLY A 36 -4.19 7.23 15.57
CA GLY A 36 -5.16 7.79 16.50
C GLY A 36 -6.59 7.29 16.31
N THR A 37 -7.51 7.96 16.99
CA THR A 37 -8.95 7.72 16.81
C THR A 37 -9.40 8.34 15.49
N ASP A 38 -10.11 7.56 14.69
CA ASP A 38 -10.73 8.06 13.46
C ASP A 38 -11.74 9.17 13.79
N PRO A 39 -11.54 10.41 13.33
CA PRO A 39 -12.48 11.50 13.61
C PRO A 39 -13.87 11.27 12.96
N ALA A 40 -13.96 10.46 11.89
CA ALA A 40 -15.23 10.17 11.23
C ALA A 40 -15.99 9.00 11.88
N MET A 41 -15.28 8.05 12.51
CA MET A 41 -15.89 6.82 13.02
C MET A 41 -15.76 6.65 14.55
N GLY A 42 -15.02 7.53 15.24
CA GLY A 42 -14.78 7.46 16.69
C GLY A 42 -14.00 6.21 17.13
N ARG A 43 -13.42 5.46 16.20
CA ARG A 43 -12.82 4.15 16.43
C ARG A 43 -11.32 4.22 16.23
N ARG A 44 -10.54 3.57 17.11
CA ARG A 44 -9.08 3.54 16.96
C ARG A 44 -8.67 2.93 15.62
N ARG A 45 -7.82 3.62 14.88
CA ARG A 45 -7.22 3.12 13.64
C ARG A 45 -6.07 2.18 13.97
N GLY A 46 -6.32 0.88 13.82
CA GLY A 46 -5.30 -0.16 13.97
C GLY A 46 -4.61 -0.53 12.65
N LEU A 47 -3.70 -1.50 12.73
CA LEU A 47 -2.92 -2.00 11.59
C LEU A 47 -3.78 -2.37 10.37
N LYS A 48 -4.97 -2.96 10.59
CA LYS A 48 -5.91 -3.29 9.50
C LYS A 48 -6.35 -2.06 8.70
N ASN A 49 -6.60 -0.94 9.38
CA ASN A 49 -7.01 0.30 8.73
C ASN A 49 -5.83 0.97 8.01
N ALA A 50 -4.63 0.90 8.60
CA ALA A 50 -3.40 1.37 7.95
C ALA A 50 -3.15 0.63 6.63
N ILE A 51 -3.20 -0.70 6.64
CA ILE A 51 -3.02 -1.52 5.44
C ILE A 51 -4.10 -1.22 4.39
N ALA A 52 -5.37 -1.09 4.82
CA ALA A 52 -6.46 -0.79 3.89
C ALA A 52 -6.28 0.59 3.22
N THR A 53 -5.78 1.57 3.98
CA THR A 53 -5.53 2.93 3.49
C THR A 53 -4.40 2.94 2.46
N VAL A 54 -3.27 2.29 2.77
CA VAL A 54 -2.13 2.17 1.83
C VAL A 54 -2.55 1.47 0.53
N ARG A 55 -3.35 0.39 0.62
CA ARG A 55 -3.88 -0.31 -0.56
C ARG A 55 -4.83 0.54 -1.40
N GLY A 56 -5.65 1.37 -0.76
CA GLY A 56 -6.53 2.33 -1.45
C GLY A 56 -5.69 3.34 -2.24
N TRP A 57 -4.71 3.93 -1.58
CA TRP A 57 -3.83 4.92 -2.19
C TRP A 57 -3.03 4.38 -3.38
N LEU A 58 -2.47 3.16 -3.28
CA LEU A 58 -1.77 2.51 -4.39
C LEU A 58 -2.68 2.25 -5.59
N ARG A 59 -3.96 1.92 -5.35
CA ARG A 59 -4.95 1.75 -6.42
C ARG A 59 -5.27 3.07 -7.09
N ASP A 60 -5.42 4.15 -6.33
CA ASP A 60 -5.71 5.48 -6.87
C ASP A 60 -4.53 6.04 -7.67
N LYS A 61 -3.30 5.87 -7.17
CA LYS A 61 -2.06 6.23 -7.89
C LYS A 61 -1.95 5.50 -9.23
N ARG A 62 -2.36 4.23 -9.29
CA ARG A 62 -2.45 3.45 -10.53
C ARG A 62 -3.55 3.96 -11.46
N GLY A 63 -4.71 4.30 -10.92
CA GLY A 63 -5.81 4.90 -11.69
C GLY A 63 -5.42 6.23 -12.32
N ALA A 64 -4.63 7.04 -11.62
CA ALA A 64 -4.07 8.29 -12.13
C ALA A 64 -2.98 8.05 -13.20
N ALA A 65 -2.07 7.10 -12.99
CA ALA A 65 -1.03 6.75 -13.97
C ALA A 65 -1.60 6.14 -15.26
N GLY A 66 -2.63 5.28 -15.16
CA GLY A 66 -3.31 4.72 -16.32
C GLY A 66 -4.10 5.75 -17.13
N LYS A 67 -4.56 6.84 -16.49
CA LYS A 67 -5.23 7.97 -17.17
C LYS A 67 -4.25 8.88 -17.91
N GLY A 68 -2.99 8.97 -17.48
CA GLY A 68 -1.96 9.78 -18.14
C GLY A 68 -1.35 9.15 -19.41
N LEU A 69 -1.61 7.86 -19.67
CA LEU A 69 -1.07 7.13 -20.81
C LEU A 69 -1.99 7.19 -22.06
N VAL A 70 -3.10 7.93 -22.01
CA VAL A 70 -4.10 8.02 -23.10
C VAL A 70 -4.08 9.40 -23.78
N VAL A 71 -2.95 10.10 -23.80
CA VAL A 71 -2.78 11.37 -24.52
C VAL A 71 -1.62 11.27 -25.50
#